data_AF-A0A397L9W3-F1
#
_entry.id   AF-A0A397L9W3-F1
#
_cell.length_a   1.000
_cell.length_b   1.000
_cell.length_c   1.000
_cell.angle_alpha   90.00
_cell.angle_beta   90.00
_cell.angle_gamma   90.00
#
_symmetry.space_group_name_H-M   'P 1'
#
loop_
_entity.id
_entity.type
_entity.pdbx_description
1 polymer ?
#
loop_
_entity_poly.entity_id
_entity_poly.type
_entity_poly.pdbx_seq_one_letter_code
_entity_poly.pdbx_strand_id
1 'polypeptide(L)'
;MKRLLVLLGLSVTLSCAQGKQPITGETEFQKEMNAKFKDASTSPLKDKDRKTFKGLDFFTFDSSYVVMATLKRTPNEQPFKMKTTTDRLPEYVKYGEVRFELKGTAYELNIYQNLELLDEDGYEDYLFLPFLDDTNGEKTYGGGRYIEGRIPNGDTIQIDFNTAYNPYCVYNEKYSCPIVPRDNYLALKVEAGVKSFDKH
;
A
#
# COMPACT_ATOMS: atom_id res chain seq x y z
N MET A 1 -23.42 40.01 61.18
CA MET A 1 -22.71 38.72 61.16
C MET A 1 -23.59 37.68 60.48
N LYS A 2 -23.35 37.37 59.20
CA LYS A 2 -23.76 36.13 58.54
C LYS A 2 -22.90 36.00 57.28
N ARG A 3 -21.90 35.11 57.35
CA ARG A 3 -21.01 34.76 56.25
C ARG A 3 -21.83 33.92 55.26
N LEU A 4 -21.99 34.38 54.02
CA LEU A 4 -22.56 33.56 52.95
C LEU A 4 -21.39 33.00 52.14
N LEU A 5 -21.23 31.68 52.23
CA LEU A 5 -20.19 30.93 51.52
C LEU A 5 -20.43 30.96 50.01
N VAL A 6 -19.35 31.22 49.28
CA VAL A 6 -19.22 30.99 47.83
C VAL A 6 -19.17 29.49 47.56
N LEU A 7 -19.97 29.01 46.61
CA LEU A 7 -19.79 27.69 45.98
C LEU A 7 -19.69 27.94 44.47
N LEU A 8 -18.46 28.20 44.04
CA LEU A 8 -18.08 28.27 42.62
C LEU A 8 -18.05 26.83 42.10
N GLY A 9 -19.08 26.42 41.36
CA GLY A 9 -19.16 25.11 40.74
C GLY A 9 -18.08 24.99 39.66
N LEU A 10 -16.99 24.30 39.98
CA LEU A 10 -15.96 23.92 39.00
C LEU A 10 -16.53 22.80 38.13
N SER A 11 -17.13 23.15 36.99
CA SER A 11 -17.57 22.19 35.99
C SER A 11 -16.35 21.59 35.30
N VAL A 12 -15.87 20.45 35.80
CA VAL A 12 -14.84 19.65 35.14
C VAL A 12 -15.48 19.00 33.92
N THR A 13 -15.27 19.57 32.75
CA THR A 13 -15.54 18.91 31.47
C THR A 13 -14.50 17.80 31.30
N LEU A 14 -14.83 16.60 31.79
CA LEU A 14 -14.14 15.37 31.42
C LEU A 14 -14.29 15.20 29.90
N SER A 15 -13.26 15.63 29.18
CA SER A 15 -13.07 15.34 27.77
C SER A 15 -13.11 13.83 27.58
N CYS A 16 -14.05 13.35 26.78
CA CYS A 16 -14.14 11.96 26.34
C CYS A 16 -12.94 11.61 25.45
N ALA A 17 -11.76 11.40 26.05
CA ALA A 17 -10.67 10.65 25.43
C ALA A 17 -10.80 9.16 25.82
N GLN A 18 -11.99 8.58 25.63
CA GLN A 18 -12.25 7.17 25.94
C GLN A 18 -11.87 6.30 24.74
N GLY A 19 -10.76 5.57 24.87
CA GLY A 19 -10.67 4.19 24.40
C GLY A 19 -10.28 3.92 22.95
N LYS A 20 -9.74 4.87 22.17
CA LYS A 20 -9.12 4.50 20.89
C LYS A 20 -7.79 3.81 21.16
N GLN A 21 -7.75 2.48 20.96
CA GLN A 21 -6.47 1.76 21.00
C GLN A 21 -5.50 2.42 20.01
N PRO A 22 -4.24 2.65 20.42
CA PRO A 22 -3.25 3.21 19.51
C PRO A 22 -3.12 2.32 18.28
N ILE A 23 -3.02 2.95 17.11
CA ILE A 23 -2.86 2.23 15.86
C ILE A 23 -1.42 1.71 15.82
N THR A 24 -1.28 0.40 15.65
CA THR A 24 -0.01 -0.31 15.66
C THR A 24 0.77 -0.06 14.37
N GLY A 25 2.09 0.07 14.45
CA GLY A 25 2.97 0.26 13.29
C GLY A 25 4.23 1.05 13.67
N GLU A 26 5.37 0.68 13.09
CA GLU A 26 6.66 1.34 13.28
C GLU A 26 6.76 2.64 12.45
N THR A 27 6.17 2.64 11.25
CA THR A 27 6.18 3.79 10.32
C THR A 27 4.78 4.39 10.16
N GLU A 28 4.69 5.61 9.64
CA GLU A 28 3.39 6.24 9.34
C GLU A 28 2.59 5.43 8.32
N PHE A 29 3.22 4.89 7.28
CA PHE A 29 2.58 3.97 6.33
C PHE A 29 1.92 2.77 7.03
N GLN A 30 2.65 2.11 7.96
CA GLN A 30 2.11 0.95 8.68
C GLN A 30 0.91 1.34 9.56
N LYS A 31 0.98 2.50 10.21
CA LYS A 31 -0.12 3.03 11.04
C LYS A 31 -1.32 3.38 10.17
N GLU A 32 -1.14 4.12 9.08
CA GLU A 32 -2.21 4.50 8.15
C GLU A 32 -2.90 3.27 7.55
N MET A 33 -2.13 2.27 7.14
CA MET A 33 -2.69 1.04 6.58
C MET A 33 -3.50 0.27 7.63
N ASN A 34 -2.98 0.14 8.86
CA ASN A 34 -3.72 -0.48 9.96
C ASN A 34 -4.97 0.31 10.35
N ALA A 35 -4.94 1.64 10.26
CA ALA A 35 -6.10 2.50 10.46
C ALA A 35 -7.19 2.19 9.44
N LYS A 36 -6.83 2.19 8.16
CA LYS A 36 -7.73 1.89 7.03
C LYS A 36 -8.36 0.51 7.16
N PHE A 37 -7.58 -0.50 7.55
CA PHE A 37 -8.08 -1.87 7.68
C PHE A 37 -9.00 -2.06 8.90
N LYS A 38 -8.88 -1.23 9.93
CA LYS A 38 -9.80 -1.21 11.09
C LYS A 38 -11.09 -0.45 10.81
N ASP A 39 -11.06 0.54 9.93
CA ASP A 39 -12.22 1.37 9.61
C ASP A 39 -13.28 0.58 8.84
N ALA A 40 -14.45 0.39 9.45
CA ALA A 40 -15.55 -0.37 8.85
C ALA A 40 -16.08 0.23 7.54
N SER A 41 -15.87 1.52 7.28
CA SER A 41 -16.35 2.20 6.07
C SER A 41 -15.44 2.00 4.86
N THR A 42 -14.14 1.80 5.08
CA THR A 42 -13.12 1.77 4.02
C THR A 42 -12.32 0.47 3.98
N SER A 43 -12.46 -0.39 4.98
CA SER A 43 -11.68 -1.62 5.12
C SER A 43 -11.93 -2.61 3.97
N PRO A 44 -10.88 -3.20 3.38
CA PRO A 44 -11.01 -4.26 2.40
C PRO A 44 -11.33 -5.62 3.05
N LEU A 45 -11.26 -5.74 4.38
CA LEU A 45 -11.52 -6.99 5.10
C LEU A 45 -13.00 -7.39 4.99
N LYS A 46 -13.27 -8.69 5.10
CA LYS A 46 -14.64 -9.16 5.39
C LYS A 46 -15.04 -8.77 6.80
N ASP A 47 -16.34 -8.61 7.03
CA ASP A 47 -16.87 -8.25 8.35
C ASP A 47 -16.46 -9.24 9.44
N LYS A 48 -16.34 -10.54 9.12
CA LYS A 48 -15.87 -11.56 10.07
C LYS A 48 -14.40 -11.34 10.48
N ASP A 49 -13.53 -11.04 9.52
CA ASP A 49 -12.09 -10.88 9.73
C ASP A 49 -11.81 -9.55 10.45
N ARG A 50 -12.56 -8.49 10.12
CA ARG A 50 -12.43 -7.17 10.75
C ARG A 50 -12.75 -7.21 12.26
N LYS A 51 -13.68 -8.05 12.71
CA LYS A 51 -14.06 -8.15 14.13
C LYS A 51 -12.90 -8.58 15.04
N THR A 52 -12.00 -9.40 14.53
CA THR A 52 -10.84 -9.92 15.27
C THR A 52 -9.53 -9.25 14.87
N PHE A 53 -9.52 -8.46 13.79
CA PHE A 53 -8.36 -7.79 13.25
C PHE A 53 -7.63 -6.91 14.29
N LYS A 54 -6.34 -7.20 14.50
CA LYS A 54 -5.46 -6.42 15.40
C LYS A 54 -4.53 -5.49 14.65
N GLY A 55 -4.14 -5.88 13.44
CA GLY A 55 -3.23 -5.18 12.54
C GLY A 55 -2.77 -6.15 11.47
N LEU A 56 -2.23 -5.62 10.37
CA LEU A 56 -1.44 -6.37 9.42
C LEU A 56 -0.05 -6.62 10.02
N ASP A 57 0.56 -7.71 9.58
CA ASP A 57 1.96 -8.00 9.87
C ASP A 57 2.86 -7.35 8.81
N PHE A 58 3.95 -6.76 9.27
CA PHE A 58 4.94 -6.11 8.43
C PHE A 58 6.33 -6.68 8.69
N PHE A 59 7.23 -6.52 7.73
CA PHE A 59 8.65 -6.51 8.03
C PHE A 59 9.03 -5.22 8.76
N THR A 60 10.06 -5.28 9.59
CA THR A 60 10.67 -4.09 10.20
C THR A 60 11.20 -3.18 9.09
N PHE A 61 11.07 -1.87 9.26
CA PHE A 61 11.58 -0.92 8.28
C PHE A 61 13.09 -1.10 8.05
N ASP A 62 13.50 -1.17 6.78
CA ASP A 62 14.90 -1.23 6.39
C ASP A 62 15.16 -0.22 5.26
N SER A 63 15.99 0.79 5.54
CA SER A 63 16.31 1.88 4.62
C SER A 63 17.07 1.42 3.38
N SER A 64 17.71 0.24 3.41
CA SER A 64 18.40 -0.31 2.24
C SER A 64 17.44 -0.89 1.18
N TYR A 65 16.13 -0.93 1.49
CA TYR A 65 15.05 -1.19 0.54
C TYR A 65 14.38 0.09 0.01
N VAL A 66 14.95 1.26 0.29
CA VAL A 66 14.59 2.53 -0.35
C VAL A 66 15.63 2.83 -1.42
N VAL A 67 15.22 2.82 -2.69
CA VAL A 67 16.13 2.98 -3.83
C VAL A 67 15.70 4.14 -4.71
N MET A 68 16.69 4.83 -5.30
CA MET A 68 16.46 5.76 -6.39
C MET A 68 16.59 5.01 -7.71
N ALA A 69 15.54 5.02 -8.52
CA ALA A 69 15.52 4.40 -9.82
C ALA A 69 15.56 5.44 -10.94
N THR A 70 16.26 5.13 -12.03
CA THR A 70 16.13 5.87 -13.28
C THR A 70 14.89 5.41 -14.01
N LEU A 71 14.00 6.35 -14.35
CA LEU A 71 12.79 6.11 -15.10
C LEU A 71 13.04 6.40 -16.58
N LYS A 72 12.93 5.37 -17.41
CA LYS A 72 12.88 5.49 -18.86
C LYS A 72 11.43 5.41 -19.33
N ARG A 73 10.85 6.55 -19.72
CA ARG A 73 9.46 6.64 -20.19
C ARG A 73 9.27 5.94 -21.54
N THR A 74 8.05 5.45 -21.77
CA THR A 74 7.63 4.78 -23.01
C THR A 74 6.43 5.49 -23.64
N PRO A 75 6.60 6.72 -24.19
CA PRO A 75 5.50 7.57 -24.63
C PRO A 75 4.68 7.03 -25.82
N ASN A 76 5.21 6.05 -26.55
CA ASN A 76 4.55 5.46 -27.73
C ASN A 76 3.95 4.07 -27.45
N GLU A 77 3.97 3.64 -26.20
CA GLU A 77 3.43 2.35 -25.79
C GLU A 77 1.91 2.31 -25.99
N GLN A 78 1.40 1.19 -26.51
CA GLN A 78 -0.04 1.06 -26.73
C GLN A 78 -0.74 0.65 -25.42
N PRO A 79 -1.93 1.19 -25.14
CA PRO A 79 -2.77 0.69 -24.05
C PRO A 79 -3.08 -0.80 -24.21
N PHE A 80 -3.20 -1.48 -23.08
CA PHE A 80 -3.57 -2.89 -23.04
C PHE A 80 -4.54 -3.16 -21.89
N LYS A 81 -5.26 -4.28 -22.01
CA LYS A 81 -6.20 -4.76 -21.00
C LYS A 81 -5.44 -5.56 -19.95
N MET A 82 -5.23 -4.97 -18.78
CA MET A 82 -4.56 -5.62 -17.65
C MET A 82 -5.43 -6.76 -17.13
N LYS A 83 -4.87 -7.98 -17.06
CA LYS A 83 -5.58 -9.13 -16.49
C LYS A 83 -5.76 -8.94 -14.99
N THR A 84 -6.91 -9.35 -14.47
CA THR A 84 -7.21 -9.26 -13.04
C THR A 84 -7.69 -10.60 -12.49
N THR A 85 -7.92 -10.66 -11.18
CA THR A 85 -8.51 -11.83 -10.50
C THR A 85 -9.98 -12.09 -10.82
N THR A 86 -10.62 -11.21 -11.59
CA THR A 86 -11.99 -11.38 -12.09
C THR A 86 -12.05 -11.13 -13.61
N ASP A 87 -13.23 -11.06 -14.20
CA ASP A 87 -13.42 -10.73 -15.62
C ASP A 87 -13.18 -9.24 -15.94
N ARG A 88 -12.99 -8.37 -14.93
CA ARG A 88 -12.68 -6.95 -15.16
C ARG A 88 -11.31 -6.83 -15.86
N LEU A 89 -11.26 -5.98 -16.89
CA LEU A 89 -10.08 -5.75 -17.71
C LEU A 89 -9.81 -4.24 -17.86
N PRO A 90 -9.30 -3.57 -16.81
CA PRO A 90 -9.02 -2.15 -16.88
C PRO A 90 -7.90 -1.85 -17.88
N GLU A 91 -7.97 -0.69 -18.50
CA GLU A 91 -6.96 -0.25 -19.48
C GLU A 91 -5.77 0.39 -18.78
N TYR A 92 -4.59 -0.17 -19.04
CA TYR A 92 -3.31 0.32 -18.56
C TYR A 92 -2.40 0.62 -19.74
N VAL A 93 -1.44 1.50 -19.53
CA VAL A 93 -0.28 1.64 -20.40
C VAL A 93 0.98 1.35 -19.58
N LYS A 94 2.00 0.71 -20.18
CA LYS A 94 3.33 0.70 -19.57
C LYS A 94 3.87 2.13 -19.72
N TYR A 95 3.99 2.81 -18.58
CA TYR A 95 4.42 4.20 -18.50
C TYR A 95 5.94 4.32 -18.67
N GLY A 96 6.68 3.33 -18.17
CA GLY A 96 8.11 3.24 -18.37
C GLY A 96 8.76 2.02 -17.75
N GLU A 97 10.08 2.01 -17.83
CA GLU A 97 10.98 1.04 -17.17
C GLU A 97 11.71 1.77 -16.05
N VAL A 98 11.66 1.23 -14.83
CA VAL A 98 12.44 1.72 -13.70
C VAL A 98 13.65 0.82 -13.49
N ARG A 99 14.84 1.41 -13.55
CA ARG A 99 16.13 0.72 -13.38
C ARG A 99 16.79 1.17 -12.10
N PHE A 100 17.21 0.23 -11.27
CA PHE A 100 17.80 0.51 -9.96
C PHE A 100 18.76 -0.60 -9.55
N GLU A 101 19.58 -0.32 -8.55
CA GLU A 101 20.37 -1.32 -7.85
C GLU A 101 19.73 -1.60 -6.50
N LEU A 102 19.57 -2.87 -6.14
CA LEU A 102 19.09 -3.29 -4.83
C LEU A 102 19.98 -4.41 -4.31
N LYS A 103 20.55 -4.21 -3.12
CA LYS A 103 21.48 -5.15 -2.47
C LYS A 103 22.65 -5.57 -3.39
N GLY A 104 23.18 -4.64 -4.18
CA GLY A 104 24.33 -4.88 -5.07
C GLY A 104 23.99 -5.49 -6.44
N THR A 105 22.71 -5.73 -6.73
CA THR A 105 22.26 -6.30 -8.01
C THR A 105 21.39 -5.30 -8.76
N ALA A 106 21.66 -5.14 -10.06
CA ALA A 106 20.85 -4.30 -10.94
C ALA A 106 19.54 -5.01 -11.33
N TYR A 107 18.43 -4.29 -11.23
CA TYR A 107 17.11 -4.75 -11.61
C TYR A 107 16.41 -3.75 -12.53
N GLU A 108 15.45 -4.25 -13.30
CA GLU A 108 14.53 -3.47 -14.11
C GLU A 108 13.11 -3.96 -13.84
N LEU A 109 12.17 -3.05 -13.63
CA LEU A 109 10.75 -3.36 -13.53
C LEU A 109 9.96 -2.41 -14.45
N ASN A 110 8.83 -2.87 -14.98
CA ASN A 110 7.90 -1.99 -15.68
C ASN A 110 7.01 -1.27 -14.67
N ILE A 111 6.79 0.03 -14.88
CA ILE A 111 5.81 0.81 -14.12
C ILE A 111 4.66 1.20 -15.04
N TYR A 112 3.43 1.12 -14.56
CA TYR A 112 2.23 1.26 -15.37
C TYR A 112 1.39 2.45 -14.92
N GLN A 113 0.53 2.94 -15.80
CA GLN A 113 -0.48 3.95 -15.49
C GLN A 113 -1.85 3.40 -15.84
N ASN A 114 -2.81 3.53 -14.92
CA ASN A 114 -4.20 3.15 -15.16
C ASN A 114 -4.89 4.31 -15.88
N LEU A 115 -5.38 4.08 -17.10
CA LEU A 115 -6.00 5.14 -17.90
C LEU A 115 -7.36 5.57 -17.34
N GLU A 116 -8.03 4.71 -16.57
CA GLU A 116 -9.31 5.03 -15.92
C GLU A 116 -9.14 6.04 -14.78
N LEU A 117 -7.92 6.22 -14.23
CA LEU A 117 -7.64 7.13 -13.12
C LEU A 117 -7.22 8.54 -13.57
N LEU A 118 -6.99 8.75 -14.87
CA LEU A 118 -6.50 10.04 -15.38
C LEU A 118 -7.50 11.18 -15.17
N ASP A 119 -8.79 10.85 -15.13
CA ASP A 119 -9.88 11.80 -14.94
C ASP A 119 -10.37 11.84 -13.47
N GLU A 120 -9.71 11.13 -12.55
CA GLU A 120 -10.05 11.12 -11.13
C GLU A 120 -9.18 12.12 -10.36
N ASP A 121 -9.82 13.11 -9.73
CA ASP A 121 -9.15 14.17 -8.96
C ASP A 121 -8.14 13.58 -7.95
N GLY A 122 -6.86 13.93 -8.12
CA GLY A 122 -5.75 13.49 -7.26
C GLY A 122 -5.08 12.17 -7.66
N TYR A 123 -5.45 11.58 -8.79
CA TYR A 123 -4.84 10.37 -9.36
C TYR A 123 -4.27 10.55 -10.77
N GLU A 124 -4.26 11.78 -11.30
CA GLU A 124 -3.82 12.10 -12.65
C GLU A 124 -2.36 11.69 -12.91
N ASP A 125 -1.54 11.73 -11.86
CA ASP A 125 -0.13 11.36 -11.87
C ASP A 125 0.15 10.00 -11.19
N TYR A 126 -0.89 9.22 -10.90
CA TYR A 126 -0.75 7.94 -10.20
C TYR A 126 -0.03 6.90 -11.07
N LEU A 127 0.99 6.26 -10.49
CA LEU A 127 1.72 5.16 -11.11
C LEU A 127 1.57 3.88 -10.29
N PHE A 128 1.49 2.75 -10.99
CA PHE A 128 1.29 1.42 -10.44
C PHE A 128 2.50 0.55 -10.72
N LEU A 129 3.18 0.10 -9.66
CA LEU A 129 4.33 -0.79 -9.74
C LEU A 129 4.00 -2.15 -9.08
N PRO A 130 3.45 -3.11 -9.84
CA PRO A 130 3.28 -4.48 -9.37
C PRO A 130 4.61 -5.24 -9.46
N PHE A 131 4.93 -6.11 -8.50
CA PHE A 131 6.13 -6.93 -8.57
C PHE A 131 5.98 -8.29 -7.86
N LEU A 132 6.79 -9.24 -8.32
CA LEU A 132 7.01 -10.55 -7.72
C LEU A 132 8.43 -10.60 -7.16
N ASP A 133 8.65 -11.38 -6.11
CA ASP A 133 9.94 -11.60 -5.48
C ASP A 133 10.00 -12.96 -4.75
N ASP A 134 11.19 -13.35 -4.28
CA ASP A 134 11.43 -14.67 -3.67
C ASP A 134 10.81 -14.85 -2.28
N THR A 135 10.15 -13.82 -1.72
CA THR A 135 9.33 -13.98 -0.51
C THR A 135 7.90 -14.42 -0.80
N ASN A 136 7.43 -14.30 -2.05
CA ASN A 136 6.04 -14.60 -2.40
C ASN A 136 5.74 -16.09 -2.22
N GLY A 137 4.66 -16.40 -1.51
CA GLY A 137 4.25 -17.77 -1.19
C GLY A 137 4.91 -18.35 0.06
N GLU A 138 5.96 -17.72 0.58
CA GLU A 138 6.62 -18.11 1.85
C GLU A 138 6.30 -17.13 2.98
N LYS A 139 6.62 -15.84 2.79
CA LYS A 139 6.47 -14.79 3.80
C LYS A 139 5.53 -13.66 3.38
N THR A 140 5.22 -13.58 2.09
CA THR A 140 4.34 -12.57 1.49
C THR A 140 3.32 -13.23 0.56
N TYR A 141 2.33 -12.47 0.11
CA TYR A 141 1.27 -13.00 -0.75
C TYR A 141 1.83 -13.60 -2.05
N GLY A 142 1.43 -14.83 -2.37
CA GLY A 142 1.94 -15.57 -3.53
C GLY A 142 1.62 -14.94 -4.89
N GLY A 143 0.58 -14.11 -4.98
CA GLY A 143 0.22 -13.42 -6.23
C GLY A 143 1.01 -12.14 -6.51
N GLY A 144 1.98 -11.80 -5.66
CA GLY A 144 2.79 -10.60 -5.76
C GLY A 144 2.23 -9.40 -4.99
N ARG A 145 2.97 -8.30 -5.00
CA ARG A 145 2.71 -7.10 -4.20
C ARG A 145 2.74 -5.85 -5.07
N TYR A 146 2.20 -4.76 -4.54
CA TYR A 146 2.11 -3.49 -5.23
C TYR A 146 2.86 -2.40 -4.48
N ILE A 147 3.41 -1.47 -5.23
CA ILE A 147 3.88 -0.16 -4.76
C ILE A 147 3.16 0.90 -5.59
N GLU A 148 2.74 1.96 -4.93
CA GLU A 148 2.14 3.14 -5.57
C GLU A 148 3.22 4.19 -5.80
N GLY A 149 3.19 4.81 -6.97
CA GLY A 149 4.09 5.89 -7.34
C GLY A 149 3.32 7.12 -7.78
N ARG A 150 4.09 8.18 -8.03
CA ARG A 150 3.63 9.42 -8.66
C ARG A 150 4.58 9.76 -9.80
N ILE A 151 4.08 10.37 -10.87
CA ILE A 151 4.93 10.82 -11.97
C ILE A 151 5.95 11.82 -11.40
N PRO A 152 7.26 11.53 -11.51
CA PRO A 152 8.28 12.41 -10.95
C PRO A 152 8.52 13.62 -11.86
N ASN A 153 9.03 14.69 -11.26
CA ASN A 153 9.72 15.74 -12.00
C ASN A 153 11.07 15.18 -12.50
N GLY A 154 11.24 15.04 -13.81
CA GLY A 154 12.46 14.48 -14.42
C GLY A 154 12.45 12.95 -14.50
N ASP A 155 13.63 12.33 -14.56
CA ASP A 155 13.79 10.91 -14.91
C ASP A 155 14.24 10.05 -13.72
N THR A 156 13.97 10.50 -12.50
CA THR A 156 14.35 9.79 -11.27
C THR A 156 13.13 9.63 -10.37
N ILE A 157 12.89 8.40 -9.93
CA ILE A 157 11.76 8.04 -9.06
C ILE A 157 12.29 7.26 -7.85
N GLN A 158 11.80 7.57 -6.66
CA GLN A 158 12.08 6.77 -5.47
C GLN A 158 11.13 5.56 -5.45
N ILE A 159 11.69 4.38 -5.21
CA ILE A 159 10.93 3.15 -4.96
C ILE A 159 11.22 2.73 -3.53
N ASP A 160 10.19 2.71 -2.69
CA ASP A 160 10.29 2.26 -1.31
C ASP A 160 9.55 0.92 -1.13
N PHE A 161 10.31 -0.18 -1.09
CA PHE A 161 9.72 -1.50 -0.89
C PHE A 161 9.16 -1.70 0.52
N ASN A 162 9.45 -0.82 1.49
CA ASN A 162 8.79 -0.83 2.80
C ASN A 162 7.31 -0.43 2.71
N THR A 163 6.90 0.19 1.61
CA THR A 163 5.49 0.52 1.32
C THR A 163 4.78 -0.55 0.49
N ALA A 164 5.47 -1.63 0.12
CA ALA A 164 4.87 -2.70 -0.66
C ALA A 164 3.72 -3.37 0.09
N TYR A 165 2.57 -3.50 -0.56
CA TYR A 165 1.35 -4.02 0.06
C TYR A 165 0.69 -5.14 -0.75
N ASN A 166 -0.12 -5.96 -0.08
CA ASN A 166 -0.85 -7.04 -0.75
C ASN A 166 -2.12 -6.52 -1.45
N PRO A 167 -2.45 -7.05 -2.63
CA PRO A 167 -3.69 -6.71 -3.35
C PRO A 167 -4.95 -7.01 -2.53
N TYR A 168 -6.00 -6.18 -2.62
CA TYR A 168 -7.17 -6.31 -1.72
C TYR A 168 -7.94 -7.63 -1.81
N CYS A 169 -7.89 -8.30 -2.95
CA CYS A 169 -8.47 -9.61 -3.21
C CYS A 169 -7.93 -10.73 -2.31
N VAL A 170 -6.73 -10.58 -1.71
CA VAL A 170 -6.25 -11.56 -0.72
C VAL A 170 -7.12 -11.54 0.55
N TYR A 171 -7.59 -10.35 0.93
CA TYR A 171 -8.44 -10.15 2.09
C TYR A 171 -9.91 -10.42 1.79
N ASN A 172 -10.36 -10.10 0.57
CA ASN A 172 -11.75 -10.26 0.17
C ASN A 172 -11.88 -10.44 -1.34
N GLU A 173 -12.34 -11.62 -1.78
CA GLU A 173 -12.45 -12.00 -3.18
C GLU A 173 -13.41 -11.12 -4.02
N LYS A 174 -14.21 -10.26 -3.40
CA LYS A 174 -15.03 -9.29 -4.14
C LYS A 174 -14.20 -8.27 -4.93
N TYR A 175 -12.95 -8.04 -4.53
CA TYR A 175 -12.08 -7.07 -5.21
C TYR A 175 -11.44 -7.69 -6.44
N SER A 176 -11.38 -6.89 -7.50
CA SER A 176 -10.72 -7.25 -8.75
C SER A 176 -9.32 -6.65 -8.81
N CYS A 177 -8.29 -7.45 -8.59
CA CYS A 177 -6.90 -7.01 -8.51
C CYS A 177 -6.12 -7.32 -9.79
N PRO A 178 -5.26 -6.41 -10.28
CA PRO A 178 -4.29 -6.71 -11.33
C PRO A 178 -3.41 -7.94 -11.04
N ILE A 179 -3.29 -8.85 -11.99
CA ILE A 179 -2.34 -9.96 -11.88
C ILE A 179 -0.94 -9.40 -12.18
N VAL A 180 0.03 -9.65 -11.30
CA VAL A 180 1.39 -9.14 -11.49
C VAL A 180 2.02 -9.77 -12.74
N PRO A 181 2.51 -8.96 -13.69
CA PRO A 181 3.22 -9.46 -14.86
C PRO A 181 4.51 -10.20 -14.46
N ARG A 182 4.81 -11.32 -15.11
CA ARG A 182 6.03 -12.10 -14.84
C ARG A 182 7.32 -11.33 -15.13
N ASP A 183 7.26 -10.37 -16.07
CA ASP A 183 8.39 -9.50 -16.39
C ASP A 183 8.78 -8.59 -15.21
N ASN A 184 7.88 -8.39 -14.25
CA ASN A 184 8.15 -7.66 -13.02
C ASN A 184 8.55 -8.59 -11.87
N TYR A 185 9.50 -9.49 -12.12
CA TYR A 185 10.02 -10.40 -11.11
C TYR A 185 11.43 -10.00 -10.66
N LEU A 186 11.61 -9.91 -9.34
CA LEU A 186 12.89 -9.71 -8.69
C LEU A 186 13.38 -11.05 -8.14
N ALA A 187 14.48 -11.58 -8.68
CA ALA A 187 15.18 -12.73 -8.11
C ALA A 187 15.96 -12.31 -6.83
N LEU A 188 15.22 -11.94 -5.79
CA LEU A 188 15.69 -11.47 -4.49
C LEU A 188 14.58 -11.69 -3.46
N LYS A 189 14.94 -12.03 -2.22
CA LYS A 189 14.00 -11.94 -1.09
C LYS A 189 13.83 -10.49 -0.65
N VAL A 190 12.69 -9.88 -0.98
CA VAL A 190 12.37 -8.51 -0.56
C VAL A 190 11.65 -8.55 0.79
N GLU A 191 12.43 -8.59 1.87
CA GLU A 191 11.96 -8.62 3.27
C GLU A 191 11.60 -7.23 3.80
N ALA A 192 10.80 -6.48 3.03
CA ALA A 192 10.27 -5.16 3.37
C ALA A 192 8.77 -5.12 3.06
N GLY A 193 8.00 -4.27 3.75
CA GLY A 193 6.57 -4.08 3.49
C GLY A 193 5.64 -5.08 4.20
N VAL A 194 4.43 -5.26 3.66
CA VAL A 194 3.39 -6.11 4.25
C VAL A 194 3.71 -7.59 4.03
N LYS A 195 3.53 -8.41 5.08
CA LYS A 195 3.68 -9.87 5.06
C LYS A 195 2.40 -10.56 4.57
N SER A 196 2.43 -11.88 4.43
CA SER A 196 1.25 -12.69 4.14
C SER A 196 0.16 -12.46 5.19
N PHE A 197 -1.10 -12.43 4.74
CA PHE A 197 -2.25 -12.33 5.63
C PHE A 197 -2.92 -13.70 5.77
N ASP A 198 -2.87 -14.26 6.96
CA ASP A 198 -3.59 -15.48 7.29
C ASP A 198 -5.06 -15.15 7.59
N LYS A 199 -5.98 -15.83 6.88
CA LYS A 199 -7.41 -15.66 7.11
C LYS A 199 -7.77 -16.25 8.47
N HIS A 200 -8.44 -15.45 9.31
CA HIS A 200 -9.00 -15.90 10.59
C HIS A 200 -10.46 -16.34 10.46
#